data_AF-A0A3D5JDB0-F1
#
_entry.id   AF-A0A3D5JDB0-F1
#
_cell.length_a   1.000
_cell.length_b   1.000
_cell.length_c   1.000
_cell.angle_alpha   90.00
_cell.angle_beta   90.00
_cell.angle_gamma   90.00
#
_symmetry.space_group_name_H-M   'P 1'
#
loop_
_entity.id
_entity.type
_entity.pdbx_description
1 polymer ?
#
loop_
_entity_poly.entity_id
_entity_poly.type
_entity_poly.pdbx_seq_one_letter_code
_entity_poly.pdbx_strand_id
1 'polypeptide(L)'
;MSMFFRWLVFGLAALLFNFPLISTLLTSLKSEGEIVSNPSILIQSPTFANYVKIFEMADRFDILHFLWNSLVISALGAFFALLLAFPAAYVIVRTGFGRNWLLPFVLNLRALP
;
A
#
# COMPACT_ATOMS: atom_id res chain seq x y z
N MET A 1 6.62 23.38 23.75
CA MET A 1 6.53 23.25 22.28
C MET A 1 5.08 23.49 21.88
N SER A 2 4.76 24.61 21.22
CA SER A 2 3.38 24.98 20.89
C SER A 2 2.71 23.92 20.01
N MET A 3 1.40 23.70 20.17
CA MET A 3 0.65 22.73 19.33
C MET A 3 0.84 23.01 17.83
N PHE A 4 0.92 24.29 17.46
CA PHE A 4 1.21 24.72 16.10
C PHE A 4 2.49 24.11 15.52
N PHE A 5 3.60 24.13 16.26
CA PHE A 5 4.87 23.58 15.79
C PHE A 5 4.78 22.07 15.57
N ARG A 6 4.03 21.34 16.41
CA ARG A 6 3.82 19.89 16.25
C ARG A 6 3.05 19.58 14.96
N TRP A 7 1.98 20.33 14.69
CA TRP A 7 1.19 20.17 13.46
C TRP A 7 1.99 20.53 12.21
N LEU A 8 2.83 21.56 12.27
CA LEU A 8 3.74 21.91 11.17
C LEU A 8 4.70 20.76 10.86
N VAL A 9 5.32 20.17 11.89
CA VAL A 9 6.22 19.02 11.73
C VAL A 9 5.48 17.81 11.14
N PHE A 10 4.28 17.49 11.63
CA PHE A 10 3.49 16.39 11.06
C PHE A 10 3.05 16.65 9.62
N GLY A 11 2.68 17.88 9.28
CA GLY A 11 2.34 18.26 7.90
C GLY A 11 3.52 18.11 6.95
N LEU A 12 4.70 18.60 7.34
CA LEU A 12 5.93 18.43 6.55
C LEU A 12 6.33 16.97 6.40
N ALA A 13 6.27 16.17 7.47
CA ALA A 13 6.55 14.75 7.42
C ALA A 13 5.57 14.03 6.46
N ALA A 14 4.26 14.30 6.59
CA ALA A 14 3.25 13.72 5.71
C ALA A 14 3.52 14.04 4.23
N LEU A 15 3.86 15.29 3.91
CA LEU A 15 4.20 15.70 2.54
C LEU A 15 5.44 14.97 2.02
N LEU A 16 6.51 14.89 2.82
CA LEU A 16 7.76 14.24 2.41
C LEU A 16 7.59 12.73 2.17
N PHE A 17 6.89 12.02 3.08
CA PHE A 17 6.66 10.59 2.93
C PHE A 17 5.70 10.25 1.79
N ASN A 18 4.73 11.13 1.50
CA ASN A 18 3.77 10.91 0.41
C ASN A 18 4.22 11.52 -0.92
N PHE A 19 5.37 12.22 -0.97
CA PHE A 19 5.85 12.87 -2.18
C PHE A 19 5.90 11.92 -3.40
N PRO A 20 6.41 10.67 -3.31
CA PRO A 20 6.39 9.74 -4.44
C PRO A 20 4.98 9.34 -4.90
N LEU A 21 4.02 9.24 -3.96
CA LEU A 21 2.63 8.94 -4.29
C LEU A 21 1.96 10.12 -4.99
N ILE A 22 2.21 11.34 -4.49
CA ILE A 22 1.70 12.58 -5.09
C ILE A 22 2.28 12.76 -6.50
N SER A 23 3.58 12.53 -6.70
CA SER A 23 4.20 12.65 -8.03
C SER A 23 3.67 11.60 -9.02
N THR A 24 3.40 10.37 -8.55
CA THR A 24 2.78 9.33 -9.37
C THR A 24 1.35 9.70 -9.75
N LEU A 25 0.57 10.22 -8.81
CA LEU A 25 -0.79 10.70 -9.06
C LEU A 25 -0.80 11.83 -10.09
N LEU A 26 0.09 12.81 -9.94
CA LEU A 26 0.18 13.94 -10.88
C LEU A 26 0.63 13.46 -12.28
N THR A 27 1.58 12.53 -12.35
CA THR A 27 2.01 11.91 -13.61
C THR A 27 0.87 11.15 -14.30
N SER A 28 0.00 10.48 -13.54
CA SER A 28 -1.15 9.74 -14.10
C SER A 28 -2.13 10.62 -14.88
N LEU A 29 -2.17 11.93 -14.56
CA LEU A 29 -3.04 12.92 -15.20
C LEU A 29 -2.37 13.62 -16.40
N LYS A 30 -1.08 13.39 -16.65
CA LYS A 30 -0.36 13.97 -17.79
C LYS A 30 -0.59 13.16 -19.06
N SER A 31 -0.60 13.81 -20.22
CA SER A 31 -0.61 13.11 -21.50
C SER A 31 0.71 12.37 -21.76
N GLU A 32 0.72 11.32 -22.60
CA GLU A 32 1.94 10.56 -22.92
C GLU A 32 3.07 11.45 -23.48
N GLY A 33 2.74 12.45 -24.29
CA GLY A 33 3.68 13.43 -24.81
C GLY A 33 4.23 14.37 -23.75
N GLU A 34 3.42 14.77 -22.77
CA GLU A 34 3.85 15.62 -21.65
C GLU A 34 4.75 14.86 -20.67
N ILE A 35 4.51 13.57 -20.44
CA ILE A 35 5.35 12.74 -19.57
C ILE A 35 6.81 12.69 -20.08
N VAL A 36 7.00 12.60 -21.39
CA VAL A 36 8.34 12.54 -22.02
C VAL A 36 9.00 13.92 -22.07
N SER A 37 8.23 14.96 -22.36
CA SER A 37 8.78 16.31 -22.59
C SER A 37 8.92 17.16 -21.33
N ASN A 38 8.16 16.90 -20.28
CA ASN A 38 8.10 17.72 -19.07
C ASN A 38 8.31 16.88 -17.79
N PRO A 39 9.56 16.81 -17.28
CA PRO A 39 9.89 16.09 -16.04
C PRO A 39 9.46 16.84 -14.75
N SER A 40 8.82 18.01 -14.87
CA SER A 40 8.34 18.77 -13.71
C SER A 40 7.11 18.13 -13.08
N ILE A 41 6.82 18.47 -11.84
CA ILE A 41 5.61 18.06 -11.12
C ILE A 41 4.38 18.85 -11.59
N LEU A 42 4.60 20.00 -12.21
CA LEU A 42 3.53 20.87 -12.73
C LEU A 42 2.86 20.23 -13.95
N ILE A 43 1.54 20.15 -13.91
CA ILE A 43 0.69 19.67 -14.99
C ILE A 43 0.30 20.86 -15.86
N GLN A 44 0.55 20.77 -17.16
CA GLN A 44 0.14 21.80 -18.12
C GLN A 44 -1.25 21.53 -18.70
N SER A 45 -1.59 20.26 -18.92
CA SER A 45 -2.87 19.85 -19.49
C SER A 45 -3.37 18.57 -18.80
N PRO A 46 -4.18 18.68 -17.73
CA PRO A 46 -4.71 17.51 -17.04
C PRO A 46 -5.65 16.73 -17.97
N THR A 47 -5.44 15.42 -18.09
CA THR A 47 -6.23 14.52 -18.94
C THR A 47 -6.55 13.21 -18.21
N PHE A 48 -7.65 12.58 -18.59
CA PHE A 48 -8.04 11.24 -18.14
C PHE A 48 -7.79 10.17 -19.20
N ALA A 49 -7.09 10.50 -20.29
CA ALA A 49 -6.86 9.59 -21.41
C ALA A 49 -6.15 8.30 -20.98
N ASN A 50 -5.19 8.39 -20.05
CA ASN A 50 -4.50 7.22 -19.50
C ASN A 50 -5.47 6.26 -18.79
N TYR A 51 -6.45 6.79 -18.05
CA TYR A 51 -7.44 5.98 -17.34
C TYR A 51 -8.37 5.26 -18.32
N VAL A 52 -8.88 5.96 -19.32
CA VAL A 52 -9.73 5.37 -20.37
C VAL A 52 -8.99 4.28 -21.12
N LYS A 53 -7.74 4.54 -21.52
CA LYS A 53 -6.88 3.61 -22.25
C LYS A 53 -6.67 2.28 -21.51
N ILE A 54 -6.58 2.31 -20.18
CA ILE A 54 -6.45 1.09 -19.36
C ILE A 54 -7.71 0.20 -19.49
N PHE A 55 -8.91 0.80 -19.56
CA PHE A 55 -10.15 0.04 -19.70
C PHE A 55 -10.42 -0.39 -21.15
N GLU A 56 -9.97 0.37 -22.15
CA GLU A 56 -10.08 -0.01 -23.56
C GLU A 56 -9.18 -1.20 -23.93
N MET A 57 -8.07 -1.38 -23.21
CA MET A 57 -7.12 -2.49 -23.42
C MET A 57 -7.53 -3.80 -22.72
N ALA A 58 -8.80 -3.96 -22.34
CA ALA A 58 -9.29 -5.10 -21.56
C ALA A 58 -8.93 -6.47 -22.16
N ASP A 59 -8.89 -6.60 -23.49
CA ASP A 59 -8.51 -7.85 -24.17
C ASP A 59 -7.06 -8.30 -23.91
N ARG A 60 -6.17 -7.36 -23.59
CA ARG A 60 -4.74 -7.63 -23.34
C ARG A 60 -4.35 -7.43 -21.87
N PHE A 61 -5.04 -6.56 -21.16
CA PHE A 61 -4.72 -6.18 -19.80
C PHE A 61 -6.00 -5.94 -18.99
N ASP A 62 -6.47 -7.02 -18.38
CA ASP A 62 -7.68 -6.98 -17.56
C ASP A 62 -7.38 -6.47 -16.14
N ILE A 63 -7.25 -5.14 -16.04
CA ILE A 63 -6.93 -4.45 -14.77
C ILE A 63 -7.93 -4.79 -13.65
N LEU A 64 -9.20 -4.97 -14.01
CA LEU A 64 -10.29 -5.18 -13.05
C LEU A 64 -10.19 -6.58 -12.44
N HIS A 65 -9.88 -7.59 -13.24
CA HIS A 65 -9.63 -8.93 -12.73
C HIS A 65 -8.36 -8.98 -11.87
N PHE A 66 -7.30 -8.26 -12.24
CA PHE A 66 -6.09 -8.18 -11.40
C PHE A 66 -6.38 -7.52 -10.05
N LEU A 67 -7.12 -6.41 -10.06
CA LEU A 67 -7.53 -5.73 -8.83
C LEU A 67 -8.40 -6.65 -7.96
N TRP A 68 -9.33 -7.38 -8.57
CA TRP A 68 -10.17 -8.35 -7.87
C TRP A 68 -9.36 -9.49 -7.25
N ASN A 69 -8.44 -10.07 -8.00
CA ASN A 69 -7.56 -11.13 -7.50
C ASN A 69 -6.71 -10.63 -6.32
N SER A 70 -6.10 -9.45 -6.43
CA SER A 70 -5.33 -8.86 -5.33
C SER A 70 -6.19 -8.58 -4.10
N LEU A 71 -7.42 -8.08 -4.30
CA LEU A 71 -8.36 -7.84 -3.20
C LEU A 71 -8.74 -9.14 -2.49
N VAL A 72 -9.14 -10.17 -3.24
CA VAL A 72 -9.53 -11.47 -2.69
C VAL A 72 -8.37 -12.14 -1.96
N ILE A 73 -7.18 -12.20 -2.58
CA ILE A 73 -6.02 -12.86 -2.00
C ILE A 73 -5.54 -12.12 -0.73
N SER A 74 -5.49 -10.78 -0.75
CA SER A 74 -5.08 -10.01 0.42
C SER A 74 -6.10 -10.10 1.56
N ALA A 75 -7.40 -10.06 1.26
CA ALA A 75 -8.47 -10.20 2.26
C ALA A 75 -8.46 -11.60 2.89
N LEU A 76 -8.37 -12.66 2.08
CA LEU A 76 -8.28 -14.03 2.57
C LEU A 76 -6.99 -14.24 3.39
N GLY A 77 -5.86 -13.73 2.90
CA GLY A 77 -4.58 -13.80 3.61
C GLY A 77 -4.66 -13.14 4.99
N ALA A 78 -5.20 -11.92 5.07
CA ALA A 78 -5.41 -11.23 6.34
C ALA A 78 -6.39 -11.96 7.25
N PHE A 79 -7.50 -12.47 6.69
CA PHE A 79 -8.52 -13.21 7.43
C PHE A 79 -7.96 -14.48 8.06
N PHE A 80 -7.29 -15.34 7.27
CA PHE A 80 -6.69 -16.58 7.79
C PHE A 80 -5.54 -16.30 8.76
N ALA A 81 -4.72 -15.27 8.50
CA ALA A 81 -3.68 -14.85 9.43
C ALA A 81 -4.27 -14.46 10.79
N LEU A 82 -5.35 -13.67 10.82
CA LEU A 82 -6.04 -13.30 12.05
C LEU A 82 -6.71 -14.51 12.71
N LEU A 83 -7.40 -15.34 11.93
CA LEU A 83 -8.10 -16.54 12.41
C LEU A 83 -7.17 -17.48 13.18
N LEU A 84 -5.91 -17.61 12.72
CA LEU A 84 -4.90 -18.46 13.37
C LEU A 84 -4.12 -17.72 14.46
N ALA A 85 -3.66 -16.49 14.19
CA ALA A 85 -2.79 -15.76 15.10
C ALA A 85 -3.53 -15.28 16.35
N PHE A 86 -4.80 -14.90 16.24
CA PHE A 86 -5.58 -14.36 17.36
C PHE A 86 -5.81 -15.38 18.49
N PRO A 87 -6.34 -16.59 18.24
CA PRO A 87 -6.47 -17.60 19.29
C PRO A 87 -5.12 -18.10 19.81
N ALA A 88 -4.11 -18.25 18.93
CA ALA A 88 -2.77 -18.64 19.35
C ALA A 88 -2.17 -17.62 20.35
N ALA A 89 -2.27 -16.32 20.03
CA ALA A 89 -1.82 -15.24 20.91
C ALA A 89 -2.57 -15.26 22.25
N TYR A 90 -3.90 -15.47 22.24
CA TYR A 90 -4.70 -15.56 23.45
C TYR A 90 -4.22 -16.67 24.39
N VAL A 91 -4.03 -17.89 23.88
CA VAL A 91 -3.59 -19.05 24.68
C VAL A 91 -2.18 -18.80 25.25
N ILE A 92 -1.26 -18.29 24.43
CA ILE A 92 0.11 -17.99 24.86
C ILE A 92 0.12 -16.97 26.00
N VAL A 93 -0.68 -15.90 25.90
CA VAL A 93 -0.74 -14.85 26.93
C VAL A 93 -1.43 -15.32 28.20
N ARG A 94 -2.54 -16.07 28.09
CA ARG A 94 -3.35 -16.45 29.26
C ARG A 94 -2.87 -17.68 30.00
N THR A 95 -2.31 -18.66 29.28
CA THR A 95 -1.89 -19.93 29.87
C THR A 95 -0.38 -20.12 29.89
N GLY A 96 0.37 -19.30 29.13
CA GLY A 96 1.80 -19.48 28.94
C GLY A 96 2.17 -20.64 27.99
N PHE A 97 1.18 -21.42 27.53
CA PHE A 97 1.42 -22.55 26.63
C PHE A 97 1.94 -22.06 25.28
N GLY A 98 3.03 -22.66 24.79
CA GLY A 98 3.65 -22.24 23.52
C GLY A 98 4.63 -21.08 23.62
N ARG A 99 4.76 -20.41 24.77
CA ARG A 99 5.64 -19.24 24.93
C ARG A 99 7.10 -19.52 24.59
N ASN A 100 7.62 -20.70 24.97
CA ASN A 100 9.04 -21.02 24.83
C ASN A 100 9.41 -21.68 23.49
N TRP A 101 8.43 -22.09 22.68
CA TRP A 101 8.68 -22.79 21.42
C TRP A 101 7.90 -22.18 20.23
N LEU A 102 6.58 -21.95 20.34
CA LEU A 102 5.78 -21.34 19.26
C LEU A 102 6.17 -19.90 18.97
N LEU A 103 6.31 -19.05 20.00
CA LEU A 103 6.69 -17.65 19.81
C LEU A 103 8.05 -17.50 19.10
N PRO A 104 9.16 -18.10 19.59
CA PRO A 104 10.42 -18.00 18.90
C PRO A 104 10.36 -18.64 17.51
N PHE A 105 9.64 -19.73 17.32
CA PHE A 105 9.47 -20.34 15.99
C PHE A 105 8.82 -19.37 14.99
N VAL A 106 7.70 -18.74 15.34
CA VAL A 106 7.01 -17.76 14.46
C VAL A 106 7.89 -16.53 14.19
N LEU A 107 8.66 -16.07 15.17
CA LEU A 107 9.58 -14.94 15.00
C LEU A 107 10.74 -15.29 14.05
N ASN A 108 11.33 -16.48 14.21
CA ASN A 108 12.38 -16.95 13.30
C ASN A 108 11.85 -17.08 11.87
N LEU A 109 10.64 -17.62 11.67
CA LEU A 109 10.03 -17.70 10.34
C LEU A 109 9.84 -16.34 9.67
N ARG A 110 9.57 -15.28 10.43
CA ARG A 110 9.46 -13.90 9.91
C ARG A 110 10.82 -13.25 9.60
N ALA A 111 11.88 -13.75 10.22
CA ALA A 111 13.25 -13.25 10.05
C ALA A 111 14.01 -14.00 8.93
N LEU A 112 13.46 -15.11 8.44
CA LEU A 112 14.00 -15.80 7.27
C LEU A 112 13.87 -14.88 6.03
N PRO A 113 14.91 -14.81 5.19
CA PRO A 113 14.90 -14.00 3.97
C PRO A 113 13.91 -14.50 2.93
#